data_AF-A0A3M1Z6V6-F1
#
_entry.id   AF-A0A3M1Z6V6-F1
#
_cell.length_a   1.000
_cell.length_b   1.000
_cell.length_c   1.000
_cell.angle_alpha   90.00
_cell.angle_beta   90.00
_cell.angle_gamma   90.00
#
_symmetry.space_group_name_H-M   'P 1'
#
loop_
_entity.id
_entity.type
_entity.pdbx_description
1 polymer ?
#
loop_
_entity_poly.entity_id
_entity_poly.type
_entity_poly.pdbx_seq_one_letter_code
_entity_poly.pdbx_strand_id
1 'polypeptide(L)'
;MRPEDLAAAAEGFLREVARRGRRTFATDDLEARVRQILGPEGYLEAGEYGALARWVAGRVEAGDLSPIRTRGRNGRRPPLFRAYRLTALPGARPESLPPLHPRIDPAGARRLGPGLRAAVEAVSAYLFAHPDPAAR
;
A
#
# COMPACT_ATOMS: atom_id res chain seq x y z
N MET A 1 12.06 15.61 -18.77
CA MET A 1 11.99 14.43 -17.88
C MET A 1 10.53 13.99 -17.76
N ARG A 2 10.23 12.68 -17.79
CA ARG A 2 8.85 12.15 -17.89
C ARG A 2 8.31 11.77 -16.49
N PRO A 3 6.98 11.76 -16.26
CA PRO A 3 6.38 11.39 -14.96
C PRO A 3 6.78 9.99 -14.45
N GLU A 4 7.15 9.09 -15.36
CA GLU A 4 7.70 7.76 -15.07
C GLU A 4 9.03 7.80 -14.30
N ASP A 5 9.83 8.86 -14.45
CA ASP A 5 11.11 9.02 -13.75
C ASP A 5 10.91 9.23 -12.24
N LEU A 6 9.84 9.97 -11.86
CA LEU A 6 9.43 10.11 -10.46
C LEU A 6 8.96 8.79 -9.87
N ALA A 7 8.15 8.03 -10.62
CA ALA A 7 7.69 6.73 -10.17
C ALA A 7 8.87 5.77 -9.95
N ALA A 8 9.83 5.74 -10.87
CA ALA A 8 11.03 4.91 -10.76
C ALA A 8 11.89 5.31 -9.55
N ALA A 9 12.11 6.62 -9.33
CA ALA A 9 12.84 7.13 -8.18
C ALA A 9 12.15 6.75 -6.85
N ALA A 10 10.82 6.91 -6.78
CA ALA A 10 10.03 6.56 -5.61
C ALA A 10 10.03 5.05 -5.34
N GLU A 11 9.88 4.21 -6.37
CA GLU A 11 10.01 2.75 -6.24
C GLU A 11 11.40 2.33 -5.76
N GLY A 12 12.45 2.96 -6.29
CA GLY A 12 13.83 2.72 -5.85
C GLY A 12 14.00 2.97 -4.35
N PHE A 13 13.43 4.07 -3.84
CA PHE A 13 13.41 4.35 -2.40
C PHE A 13 12.65 3.27 -1.60
N LEU A 14 11.46 2.84 -2.04
CA LEU A 14 10.72 1.80 -1.33
C LEU A 14 11.50 0.47 -1.26
N ARG A 15 12.20 0.10 -2.35
CA ARG A 15 13.09 -1.07 -2.38
C ARG A 15 14.27 -0.92 -1.41
N GLU A 16 14.83 0.28 -1.30
CA GLU A 16 15.91 0.60 -0.35
C GLU A 16 15.44 0.45 1.11
N VAL A 17 14.26 1.00 1.44
CA VAL A 17 13.63 0.86 2.77
C VAL A 17 13.44 -0.62 3.11
N ALA A 18 12.89 -1.40 2.18
CA ALA A 18 12.69 -2.82 2.34
C ALA A 18 13.99 -3.61 2.52
N ARG A 19 15.03 -3.32 1.71
CA ARG A 19 16.36 -3.95 1.82
C ARG A 19 17.02 -3.71 3.17
N ARG A 20 16.76 -2.56 3.80
CA ARG A 20 17.25 -2.24 5.15
C ARG A 20 16.46 -2.91 6.27
N GLY A 21 15.49 -3.78 5.95
CA GLY A 21 14.61 -4.42 6.93
C GLY A 21 13.60 -3.47 7.58
N ARG A 22 13.51 -2.22 7.13
CA ARG A 22 12.53 -1.25 7.63
C ARG A 22 11.22 -1.45 6.89
N ARG A 23 10.11 -1.30 7.61
CA ARG A 23 8.76 -1.30 7.03
C ARG A 23 8.06 0.04 7.08
N THR A 24 8.67 1.07 7.66
CA THR A 24 8.06 2.39 7.81
C THR A 24 9.01 3.48 7.34
N PHE A 25 8.48 4.53 6.76
CA PHE A 25 9.23 5.69 6.29
C PHE A 25 8.43 6.97 6.43
N ALA A 26 9.12 8.11 6.55
CA ALA A 26 8.50 9.43 6.54
C ALA A 26 8.31 9.92 5.09
N THR A 27 7.27 10.70 4.87
CA THR A 27 7.00 11.30 3.55
C THR A 27 8.08 12.27 3.12
N ASP A 28 8.66 12.99 4.08
CA ASP A 28 9.75 13.93 3.80
C ASP A 28 11.01 13.20 3.33
N ASP A 29 11.30 12.00 3.86
CA ASP A 29 12.41 11.16 3.40
C ASP A 29 12.21 10.70 1.95
N LEU A 30 10.99 10.28 1.61
CA LEU A 30 10.63 9.88 0.26
C LEU A 30 10.79 11.06 -0.72
N GLU A 31 10.25 12.23 -0.39
CA GLU A 31 10.35 13.42 -1.23
C GLU A 31 11.79 13.88 -1.39
N ALA A 32 12.56 13.95 -0.31
CA ALA A 32 13.97 14.30 -0.34
C ALA A 32 14.75 13.35 -1.26
N ARG A 33 14.47 12.05 -1.19
CA ARG A 33 15.13 11.06 -2.05
C ARG A 33 14.77 11.23 -3.52
N VAL A 34 13.49 11.43 -3.83
CA VAL A 34 13.03 11.68 -5.21
C VAL A 34 13.68 12.94 -5.76
N ARG A 35 13.71 14.04 -4.99
CA ARG A 35 14.37 15.29 -5.38
C ARG A 35 15.87 15.13 -5.58
N GLN A 36 16.53 14.32 -4.75
CA GLN A 36 17.96 14.02 -4.89
C GLN A 36 18.26 13.27 -6.20
N ILE A 37 17.40 12.33 -6.61
CA ILE A 37 17.61 11.52 -7.81
C ILE A 37 17.32 12.31 -9.08
N LEU A 38 16.22 13.06 -9.12
CA LEU A 38 15.81 13.82 -10.31
C LEU A 38 16.53 15.16 -10.45
N GLY A 39 17.10 15.67 -9.36
CA GLY A 39 17.55 17.05 -9.27
C GLY A 39 16.38 18.05 -9.19
N PRO A 40 16.68 19.35 -8.98
CA PRO A 40 15.65 20.38 -8.82
C PRO A 40 14.77 20.55 -10.06
N GLU A 41 15.38 20.64 -11.24
CA GLU A 41 14.69 20.82 -12.52
C GLU A 41 13.90 19.57 -12.91
N GLY A 42 14.48 18.38 -12.74
CA GLY A 42 13.79 17.13 -13.02
C GLY A 42 12.57 16.89 -12.13
N TYR A 43 12.63 17.31 -10.85
CA TYR A 43 11.48 17.25 -9.96
C TYR A 43 10.36 18.22 -10.36
N LEU A 44 10.72 19.41 -10.83
CA LEU A 44 9.78 20.40 -11.38
C LEU A 44 9.05 19.82 -12.60
N GLU A 45 9.82 19.32 -13.57
CA GLU A 45 9.29 18.76 -14.81
C GLU A 45 8.41 17.53 -14.57
N ALA A 46 8.71 16.72 -13.55
CA ALA A 46 7.92 15.55 -13.18
C ALA A 46 6.59 15.91 -12.48
N GLY A 47 6.30 17.19 -12.23
CA GLY A 47 5.06 17.66 -11.58
C GLY A 47 5.15 17.78 -10.06
N GLU A 48 6.37 17.88 -9.54
CA GLU A 48 6.70 18.20 -8.15
C GLU A 48 5.95 17.34 -7.10
N TYR A 49 5.61 17.97 -5.99
CA TYR A 49 4.90 17.38 -4.88
C TYR A 49 3.50 16.91 -5.29
N GLY A 50 2.84 17.58 -6.24
CA GLY A 50 1.53 17.16 -6.73
C GLY A 50 1.57 15.80 -7.42
N ALA A 51 2.60 15.54 -8.24
CA ALA A 51 2.82 14.23 -8.85
C ALA A 51 3.21 13.16 -7.82
N LEU A 52 4.09 13.52 -6.87
CA LEU A 52 4.44 12.61 -5.77
C LEU A 52 3.21 12.21 -4.95
N ALA A 53 2.35 13.17 -4.62
CA ALA A 53 1.14 12.91 -3.84
C ALA A 53 0.16 12.00 -4.57
N ARG A 54 -0.04 12.20 -5.88
CA ARG A 54 -0.85 11.30 -6.72
C ARG A 54 -0.27 9.90 -6.77
N TRP A 55 1.04 9.78 -6.92
CA TRP A 55 1.72 8.48 -6.93
C TRP A 55 1.55 7.76 -5.58
N VAL A 56 1.74 8.45 -4.45
CA VAL A 56 1.54 7.88 -3.11
C VAL A 56 0.09 7.45 -2.93
N ALA A 57 -0.88 8.26 -3.36
CA ALA A 57 -2.30 7.90 -3.28
C ALA A 57 -2.59 6.59 -4.04
N GLY A 58 -2.10 6.46 -5.28
CA GLY A 58 -2.25 5.23 -6.06
C GLY A 58 -1.64 4.00 -5.39
N ARG A 59 -0.54 4.14 -4.64
CA ARG A 59 0.06 3.05 -3.86
C ARG A 59 -0.73 2.69 -2.61
N VAL A 60 -1.37 3.67 -1.98
CA VAL A 60 -2.29 3.42 -0.86
C VAL A 60 -3.53 2.69 -1.37
N GLU A 61 -4.11 3.13 -2.48
CA GLU A 61 -5.27 2.48 -3.12
C GLU A 61 -4.95 1.05 -3.57
N ALA A 62 -3.74 0.82 -4.10
CA ALA A 62 -3.27 -0.51 -4.47
C ALA A 62 -2.95 -1.42 -3.26
N GLY A 63 -2.93 -0.87 -2.03
CA GLY A 63 -2.56 -1.63 -0.83
C GLY A 63 -1.07 -1.91 -0.68
N ASP A 64 -0.19 -1.21 -1.41
CA ASP A 64 1.27 -1.27 -1.27
C ASP A 64 1.76 -0.46 -0.05
N LEU A 65 1.01 0.60 0.29
CA LEU A 65 1.28 1.51 1.39
C LEU A 65 0.10 1.63 2.34
N SER A 66 0.37 1.61 3.64
CA SER A 66 -0.61 1.91 4.68
C SER A 66 -0.24 3.18 5.45
N PRO A 67 -1.13 4.20 5.52
CA PRO A 67 -0.83 5.44 6.24
C PRO A 67 -0.79 5.22 7.76
N ILE A 68 0.21 5.80 8.42
CA ILE A 68 0.31 5.78 9.89
C ILE A 68 -0.47 6.99 10.45
N ARG A 69 -1.77 6.78 10.69
CA ARG A 69 -2.71 7.85 11.08
C ARG A 69 -2.30 8.63 12.32
N THR A 70 -1.67 7.97 13.31
CA THR A 70 -1.20 8.60 14.56
C THR A 70 -0.12 9.66 14.35
N ARG A 71 0.56 9.68 13.20
CA ARG A 71 1.55 10.70 12.84
C ARG A 71 0.95 11.94 12.18
N GLY A 72 -0.36 11.95 11.92
CA GLY A 72 -1.05 13.08 11.29
C GLY A 72 -0.67 13.32 9.82
N ARG A 73 -1.11 14.46 9.30
CA ARG A 73 -0.85 14.92 7.93
C ARG A 73 0.26 15.98 7.88
N ASN A 74 0.88 16.17 6.72
CA ASN A 74 1.99 17.11 6.53
C ASN A 74 1.56 18.57 6.29
N GLY A 75 0.26 18.86 6.22
CA GLY A 75 -0.25 20.22 6.04
C GLY A 75 -0.09 20.81 4.63
N ARG A 76 0.41 20.02 3.66
CA ARG A 76 0.60 20.44 2.26
C ARG A 76 -0.63 20.15 1.39
N ARG A 77 -0.60 20.61 0.14
CA ARG A 77 -1.67 20.39 -0.85
C ARG A 77 -1.11 19.68 -2.10
N PRO A 78 -1.61 18.49 -2.46
CA PRO A 78 -2.56 17.65 -1.72
C PRO A 78 -2.01 17.14 -0.37
N PRO A 79 -2.84 16.92 0.65
CA PRO A 79 -2.35 16.48 1.95
C PRO A 79 -1.93 15.01 1.93
N LEU A 80 -0.71 14.72 2.36
CA LEU A 80 -0.24 13.36 2.63
C LEU A 80 -0.13 13.11 4.14
N PHE A 81 -0.19 11.85 4.55
CA PHE A 81 0.20 11.47 5.91
C PHE A 81 1.69 11.71 6.10
N ARG A 82 2.16 11.98 7.31
CA ARG A 82 3.59 12.21 7.57
C ARG A 82 4.44 10.94 7.44
N ALA A 83 3.81 9.77 7.58
CA ALA A 83 4.50 8.49 7.51
C ALA A 83 3.60 7.38 6.97
N TYR A 84 4.24 6.42 6.33
CA TYR A 84 3.60 5.25 5.74
C TYR A 84 4.34 3.97 6.15
N ARG A 85 3.61 2.86 6.11
CA ARG A 85 4.12 1.50 6.27
C ARG A 85 4.05 0.77 4.93
N LEU A 86 5.11 0.07 4.56
CA LEU A 86 5.13 -0.91 3.48
C LEU A 86 4.29 -2.13 3.90
N THR A 87 3.24 -2.42 3.14
CA THR A 87 2.36 -3.58 3.35
C THR A 87 2.71 -4.73 2.40
N ALA A 88 3.20 -4.42 1.20
CA ALA A 88 3.79 -5.37 0.26
C ALA A 88 5.14 -4.85 -0.25
N LEU A 89 5.99 -5.75 -0.73
CA LEU A 89 7.20 -5.35 -1.45
C LEU A 89 6.80 -4.77 -2.82
N PRO A 90 7.43 -3.68 -3.30
CA PRO A 90 7.15 -3.14 -4.63
C PRO A 90 7.38 -4.22 -5.70
N GLY A 91 6.33 -4.56 -6.45
CA GLY A 91 6.38 -5.61 -7.48
C GLY A 91 5.92 -7.00 -7.01
N ALA A 92 5.60 -7.19 -5.74
CA ALA A 92 4.92 -8.38 -5.24
C ALA A 92 3.40 -8.26 -5.45
N ARG A 93 2.96 -8.12 -6.71
CA ARG A 93 1.55 -8.35 -7.02
C ARG A 93 1.34 -9.86 -7.10
N PRO A 94 0.54 -10.49 -6.23
CA PRO A 94 -0.23 -11.63 -6.69
C PRO A 94 -1.19 -11.07 -7.75
N GLU A 95 -0.99 -11.47 -9.01
CA GLU A 95 -1.98 -11.21 -10.07
C GLU A 95 -3.33 -11.70 -9.57
N SER A 96 -4.30 -10.78 -9.46
CA SER A 96 -5.68 -11.04 -9.07
C SER A 96 -5.84 -11.92 -7.82
N LEU A 97 -5.89 -11.32 -6.64
CA LEU A 97 -6.78 -11.89 -5.63
C LEU A 97 -8.21 -11.55 -6.08
N PRO A 98 -9.06 -12.54 -6.42
CA PRO A 98 -10.45 -12.26 -6.77
C PRO A 98 -11.12 -11.55 -5.59
N PRO A 99 -12.12 -10.68 -5.84
CA PRO A 99 -12.86 -10.03 -4.78
C PRO A 99 -13.41 -11.10 -3.84
N LEU A 100 -12.91 -11.17 -2.61
CA LEU A 100 -13.49 -12.00 -1.56
C LEU A 100 -14.82 -11.35 -1.15
N HIS A 101 -15.88 -11.66 -1.90
CA HIS A 101 -17.26 -11.38 -1.52
C HIS A 101 -17.76 -12.51 -0.58
N PRO A 102 -18.67 -12.24 0.36
CA PRO A 102 -18.87 -12.95 1.63
C PRO A 102 -19.62 -14.30 1.53
N ARG A 103 -19.64 -14.90 0.34
CA ARG A 103 -20.04 -16.30 0.13
C ARG A 103 -18.81 -17.02 -0.38
N ILE A 104 -17.92 -17.40 0.53
CA ILE A 104 -16.80 -18.28 0.20
C ILE A 104 -17.43 -19.56 -0.37
N ASP A 105 -17.24 -19.75 -1.67
CA ASP A 105 -17.56 -21.00 -2.35
C ASP A 105 -16.72 -22.11 -1.70
N PRO A 106 -17.34 -23.10 -1.04
CA PRO A 106 -16.60 -24.19 -0.39
C PRO A 106 -15.79 -25.02 -1.40
N ALA A 107 -16.03 -24.89 -2.70
CA ALA A 107 -15.20 -25.51 -3.73
C ALA A 107 -13.82 -24.83 -3.90
N GLY A 108 -13.72 -23.52 -3.64
CA GLY A 108 -12.48 -22.75 -3.77
C GLY A 108 -11.48 -22.94 -2.62
N ALA A 109 -11.96 -23.36 -1.44
CA ALA A 109 -11.12 -23.58 -0.25
C ALA A 109 -10.17 -24.79 -0.37
N ARG A 110 -10.36 -25.67 -1.37
CA ARG A 110 -9.53 -26.88 -1.55
C ARG A 110 -8.13 -26.61 -2.08
N ARG A 111 -7.83 -25.39 -2.55
CA ARG A 111 -6.49 -25.00 -3.06
C ARG A 111 -5.67 -24.19 -2.05
N LEU A 112 -6.20 -23.91 -0.87
CA LEU A 112 -5.50 -23.16 0.16
C LEU A 112 -4.63 -24.11 1.00
N GLY A 113 -3.36 -23.75 1.20
CA GLY A 113 -2.46 -24.50 2.07
C GLY A 113 -3.06 -24.68 3.48
N PRO A 114 -2.65 -25.72 4.23
CA PRO A 114 -3.36 -26.19 5.42
C PRO A 114 -3.60 -25.11 6.48
N GLY A 115 -2.66 -24.17 6.65
CA GLY A 115 -2.81 -23.07 7.61
C GLY A 115 -3.88 -22.04 7.23
N LEU A 116 -4.05 -21.75 5.95
CA LEU A 116 -5.04 -20.76 5.48
C LEU A 116 -6.44 -21.37 5.45
N ARG A 117 -6.55 -22.67 5.17
CA ARG A 117 -7.81 -23.41 5.27
C ARG A 117 -8.35 -23.41 6.70
N ALA A 118 -7.51 -23.70 7.69
CA ALA A 118 -7.92 -23.69 9.10
C ALA A 118 -8.39 -22.30 9.56
N ALA A 119 -7.73 -21.23 9.10
CA ALA A 119 -8.14 -19.86 9.40
C ALA A 119 -9.51 -19.52 8.78
N VAL A 120 -9.77 -19.95 7.53
CA VAL A 120 -11.05 -19.73 6.86
C VAL A 120 -12.19 -20.50 7.53
N GLU A 121 -11.94 -21.76 7.92
CA GLU A 121 -12.92 -22.58 8.65
C GLU A 121 -13.24 -21.96 10.02
N ALA A 122 -12.24 -21.47 10.77
CA ALA A 122 -12.45 -20.81 12.05
C ALA A 122 -13.26 -19.51 11.93
N VAL A 123 -12.96 -18.67 10.93
CA VAL A 123 -13.70 -17.42 10.69
C VAL A 123 -15.13 -17.71 10.25
N SER A 124 -15.33 -18.71 9.39
CA SER A 124 -16.67 -19.10 8.93
C SER A 124 -17.53 -19.64 10.08
N ALA A 125 -16.95 -20.47 10.95
CA ALA A 125 -17.64 -20.99 12.13
C ALA A 125 -18.02 -19.87 13.12
N TYR A 126 -17.14 -18.89 13.32
CA TYR A 126 -17.41 -17.72 14.16
C TYR A 126 -18.58 -16.89 13.62
N LEU A 127 -18.57 -16.57 12.32
CA LEU A 127 -19.63 -15.77 11.69
C LEU A 127 -20.99 -16.49 11.67
N PHE A 128 -21.00 -17.81 11.51
CA PHE A 128 -22.25 -18.60 11.59
C PHE A 128 -22.80 -18.69 13.02
N ALA A 129 -21.92 -18.83 14.01
CA ALA A 129 -22.33 -18.89 15.41
C ALA A 129 -22.77 -17.51 15.94
N HIS A 130 -22.29 -16.41 15.33
CA HIS A 130 -22.50 -15.05 15.80
C HIS A 130 -23.08 -14.20 14.64
N PRO A 131 -24.32 -14.49 14.20
CA PRO A 131 -24.95 -13.69 13.16
C PRO A 131 -25.07 -12.24 13.62
N ASP A 132 -24.69 -11.32 12.73
CA ASP A 132 -24.72 -9.88 13.00
C ASP A 132 -26.15 -9.46 13.40
N PRO A 133 -26.36 -8.91 14.61
CA PRO A 133 -27.69 -8.48 15.05
C PRO A 133 -28.24 -7.30 14.23
N ALA A 134 -27.43 -6.64 13.40
CA ALA A 134 -27.85 -5.55 12.52
C ALA A 134 -28.45 -6.02 11.18
N ALA A 135 -28.51 -7.34 10.91
CA ALA A 135 -29.04 -7.90 9.67
C ALA A 135 -30.52 -8.34 9.75
N ARG A 136 -31.32 -7.75 10.65
CA ARG A 136 -32.77 -7.95 10.76
C ARG A 136 -33.55 -6.69 10.42
#